data_AF-A0A5D2VIW7-F1
#
_entry.id   AF-A0A5D2VIW7-F1
#
_cell.length_a   1.000
_cell.length_b   1.000
_cell.length_c   1.000
_cell.angle_alpha   90.00
_cell.angle_beta   90.00
_cell.angle_gamma   90.00
#
_symmetry.space_group_name_H-M   'P 1'
#
loop_
_entity.id
_entity.type
_entity.pdbx_description
1 polymer ?
#
loop_
_entity_poly.entity_id
_entity_poly.type
_entity_poly.pdbx_seq_one_letter_code
_entity_poly.pdbx_strand_id
1 'polypeptide(L)'
;MAEIRLPKVEQGQTKIRNVPIAVTPEGFWCCPSPVGFQKTLKSQKPLNKPKPSSPPPQVTAHKKQIPVTEKKPMTTPIKPTATYGDQRTFTPVNHGISAPVVPERVLRPKVEHVPRNVAIEYGEPGTSDMKVILLGKQGFCVKLSVHKKVLMEHSCFFTDKLSGQEPGLSCLEIDDCEDVESYVETVGLMYCKEMKQRLIKQSVSRVLRILKVAELLGFNSCIQSCLEYLEAVPWVGEEEEDKVVSSVLRLQGEGIGVTPVLKRISSNVTNPPNDTISHIMELVLKSNEERGRREMKSVVLKLLRENNSLPSYGGPADVCNETVYTLSRSCLDSLLSLFKQAVELEPSDKSMDSREPVVKQIALEADNLSWLLEILADRQSADEFALMWASQQELATLHSKLPIVSRHHVSCITARLFVGIGKGELLPVKDTRQLLLQTWLQPLINDYNWLQHGCRSFDRKVVEEGIGRTILTLPLEDQQSILLTWLGSFLKAGDNCPNLQRAFEVWWRRTFIRPYSDAQGNVPQSDSSMASKQQD
;
A
#
# COMPACT_ATOMS: atom_id res chain seq x y z
N MET A 1 -25.25 64.35 45.28
CA MET A 1 -26.10 63.15 45.24
C MET A 1 -25.38 62.07 44.46
N ALA A 2 -25.08 60.94 45.10
CA ALA A 2 -25.21 59.56 44.61
C ALA A 2 -24.42 58.66 45.56
N GLU A 3 -25.14 57.95 46.42
CA GLU A 3 -24.64 56.85 47.25
C GLU A 3 -24.90 55.51 46.57
N ILE A 4 -24.04 54.55 46.88
CA ILE A 4 -23.99 53.16 46.44
C ILE A 4 -24.86 52.29 47.35
N ARG A 5 -25.62 51.32 46.80
CA ARG A 5 -26.03 50.08 47.50
C ARG A 5 -26.12 48.87 46.55
N LEU A 6 -25.57 47.73 47.01
CA LEU A 6 -25.69 46.37 46.46
C LEU A 6 -26.86 45.62 47.12
N PRO A 7 -27.43 44.59 46.47
CA PRO A 7 -27.95 43.44 47.22
C PRO A 7 -27.65 42.04 46.62
N LYS A 8 -27.18 41.18 47.54
CA LYS A 8 -27.56 39.79 47.93
C LYS A 8 -27.79 38.64 46.92
N VAL A 9 -27.22 37.49 47.31
CA VAL A 9 -27.26 36.13 46.71
C VAL A 9 -28.43 35.30 47.27
N GLU A 10 -29.08 34.48 46.43
CA GLU A 10 -29.90 33.32 46.85
C GLU A 10 -29.41 32.01 46.18
N GLN A 11 -29.43 30.93 46.96
CA GLN A 11 -29.01 29.56 46.62
C GLN A 11 -30.06 28.80 45.80
N GLY A 12 -29.65 28.17 44.68
CA GLY A 12 -30.51 27.30 43.86
C GLY A 12 -30.12 25.82 43.98
N GLN A 13 -31.10 24.97 44.31
CA GLN A 13 -31.02 23.50 44.31
C GLN A 13 -30.79 22.92 42.89
N THR A 14 -29.94 21.89 42.77
CA THR A 14 -29.69 21.15 41.51
C THR A 14 -30.74 20.06 41.27
N LYS A 15 -31.47 20.15 40.15
CA LYS A 15 -32.41 19.12 39.65
C LYS A 15 -31.68 18.10 38.76
N ILE A 16 -31.85 16.80 39.04
CA ILE A 16 -31.48 15.69 38.15
C ILE A 16 -32.56 15.57 37.05
N ARG A 17 -32.15 15.43 35.79
CA ARG A 17 -33.04 15.28 34.64
C ARG A 17 -32.91 13.86 34.08
N ASN A 18 -33.93 13.03 34.28
CA ASN A 18 -34.10 11.76 33.56
C ASN A 18 -34.71 12.09 32.19
N VAL A 19 -34.06 11.67 31.10
CA VAL A 19 -34.63 11.74 29.74
C VAL A 19 -35.00 10.31 29.35
N PRO A 20 -36.30 9.98 29.24
CA PRO A 20 -36.72 8.68 28.71
C PRO A 20 -36.39 8.63 27.22
N ILE A 21 -35.61 7.64 26.79
CA ILE A 21 -35.42 7.32 25.39
C ILE A 21 -36.42 6.20 25.08
N ALA A 22 -37.47 6.50 24.32
CA ALA A 22 -38.47 5.52 23.93
C ALA A 22 -37.90 4.60 22.83
N VAL A 23 -37.91 3.30 23.10
CA VAL A 23 -37.69 2.24 22.10
C VAL A 23 -39.07 1.88 21.55
N THR A 24 -39.27 1.98 20.22
CA THR A 24 -40.54 1.56 19.60
C THR A 24 -40.63 0.03 19.51
N PRO A 25 -41.83 -0.55 19.30
CA PRO A 25 -42.00 -2.00 19.11
C PRO A 25 -41.21 -2.59 17.94
N GLU A 26 -40.72 -1.74 17.03
CA GLU A 26 -39.87 -2.02 15.87
C GLU A 26 -38.37 -1.80 16.15
N GLY A 27 -37.98 -1.43 17.38
CA GLY A 27 -36.58 -1.31 17.80
C GLY A 27 -35.78 -0.17 17.18
N PHE A 28 -36.41 0.89 16.65
CA PHE A 28 -35.69 2.03 16.06
C PHE A 28 -34.91 2.81 17.12
N TRP A 29 -33.57 2.65 17.10
CA TRP A 29 -32.62 3.55 17.74
C TRP A 29 -32.29 4.69 16.76
N CYS A 30 -32.86 5.87 16.96
CA CYS A 30 -32.31 7.09 16.37
C CYS A 30 -31.18 7.59 17.27
N CYS A 31 -29.92 7.22 16.98
CA CYS A 31 -28.77 7.84 17.62
C CYS A 31 -28.81 9.36 17.42
N PRO A 32 -28.59 10.17 18.48
CA PRO A 32 -27.86 11.41 18.31
C PRO A 32 -26.41 11.04 17.93
N SER A 33 -25.95 11.53 16.78
CA SER A 33 -24.53 11.51 16.37
C SER A 33 -23.59 11.95 17.53
N PRO A 34 -22.32 11.51 17.58
CA PRO A 34 -21.35 11.79 18.68
C PRO A 34 -21.09 13.28 18.98
N VAL A 35 -21.70 14.21 18.26
CA VAL A 35 -21.61 15.66 18.47
C VAL A 35 -22.27 16.14 19.79
N GLY A 36 -23.06 15.29 20.46
CA GLY A 36 -23.75 15.65 21.70
C GLY A 36 -22.89 15.78 22.97
N PHE A 37 -21.61 15.39 22.94
CA PHE A 37 -20.76 15.29 24.15
C PHE A 37 -19.80 16.46 24.42
N GLN A 38 -19.87 17.55 23.65
CA GLN A 38 -19.16 18.80 23.98
C GLN A 38 -20.11 20.00 23.95
N LYS A 39 -20.36 20.61 25.11
CA LYS A 39 -21.10 21.87 25.20
C LYS A 39 -20.19 23.04 25.55
N THR A 40 -20.33 24.07 24.71
CA THR A 40 -20.42 25.51 25.02
C THR A 40 -19.16 26.31 25.37
N LEU A 41 -18.73 27.11 24.39
CA LEU A 41 -18.57 28.56 24.57
C LEU A 41 -19.46 29.29 23.54
N LYS A 42 -20.14 30.36 23.99
CA LYS A 42 -21.14 31.14 23.24
C LYS A 42 -20.47 32.09 22.22
N SER A 43 -21.08 32.24 21.03
CA SER A 43 -21.57 33.54 20.55
C SER A 43 -22.43 33.45 19.27
N GLN A 44 -23.65 33.99 19.38
CA GLN A 44 -24.49 34.72 18.40
C GLN A 44 -25.12 34.02 17.17
N LYS A 45 -26.44 34.28 17.03
CA LYS A 45 -27.42 33.89 15.99
C LYS A 45 -27.48 34.97 14.86
N PRO A 46 -28.43 34.92 13.89
CA PRO A 46 -28.75 33.88 12.87
C PRO A 46 -28.96 34.51 11.45
N LEU A 47 -29.14 33.70 10.38
CA LEU A 47 -30.37 33.62 9.56
C LEU A 47 -30.19 32.83 8.24
N ASN A 48 -31.23 32.07 7.90
CA ASN A 48 -31.70 31.59 6.58
C ASN A 48 -31.25 30.23 5.97
N LYS A 49 -32.29 29.48 5.60
CA LYS A 49 -32.43 28.24 4.80
C LYS A 49 -33.53 28.55 3.73
N PRO A 50 -33.84 27.72 2.71
CA PRO A 50 -32.99 27.09 1.68
C PRO A 50 -33.60 27.06 0.23
N LYS A 51 -32.76 26.74 -0.80
CA LYS A 51 -33.03 26.06 -2.13
C LYS A 51 -33.88 26.77 -3.23
N PRO A 52 -33.91 26.32 -4.53
CA PRO A 52 -33.14 25.29 -5.29
C PRO A 52 -32.70 25.70 -6.74
N SER A 53 -32.13 24.72 -7.50
CA SER A 53 -32.12 24.53 -8.99
C SER A 53 -30.81 24.70 -9.79
N SER A 54 -30.69 23.88 -10.84
CA SER A 54 -29.52 23.52 -11.67
C SER A 54 -29.62 24.10 -13.12
N PRO A 55 -28.84 23.63 -14.14
CA PRO A 55 -27.79 24.34 -14.94
C PRO A 55 -28.23 24.70 -16.40
N PRO A 56 -27.34 24.86 -17.44
CA PRO A 56 -26.18 25.76 -17.74
C PRO A 56 -26.48 26.70 -18.98
N PRO A 57 -25.51 27.45 -19.59
CA PRO A 57 -24.74 26.92 -20.73
C PRO A 57 -23.30 27.46 -20.95
N GLN A 58 -22.57 26.79 -21.86
CA GLN A 58 -21.24 27.06 -22.43
C GLN A 58 -21.17 28.35 -23.26
N VAL A 59 -19.99 29.02 -23.36
CA VAL A 59 -19.34 29.49 -24.61
C VAL A 59 -17.82 29.70 -24.38
N THR A 60 -17.09 29.45 -25.46
CA THR A 60 -15.66 29.33 -25.79
C THR A 60 -14.72 30.55 -25.68
N ALA A 61 -13.43 30.23 -25.48
CA ALA A 61 -12.19 30.73 -26.11
C ALA A 61 -11.78 32.23 -26.04
N HIS A 62 -10.56 32.51 -25.54
CA HIS A 62 -9.39 32.87 -26.37
C HIS A 62 -8.08 33.06 -25.58
N LYS A 63 -6.99 32.79 -26.29
CA LYS A 63 -5.56 32.74 -25.96
C LYS A 63 -4.92 34.12 -26.18
N LYS A 64 -3.99 34.60 -25.32
CA LYS A 64 -2.75 35.30 -25.72
C LYS A 64 -1.81 35.62 -24.55
N GLN A 65 -0.53 35.71 -24.89
CA GLN A 65 0.67 35.68 -24.06
C GLN A 65 1.15 37.05 -23.50
N ILE A 66 2.01 36.89 -22.49
CA ILE A 66 2.94 37.72 -21.68
C ILE A 66 3.71 38.85 -22.43
N PRO A 67 4.34 39.83 -21.72
CA PRO A 67 5.70 39.63 -21.18
C PRO A 67 6.05 40.27 -19.80
N VAL A 68 6.83 39.50 -19.01
CA VAL A 68 8.06 39.80 -18.23
C VAL A 68 8.19 41.12 -17.42
N THR A 69 8.44 41.00 -16.10
CA THR A 69 9.54 41.74 -15.42
C THR A 69 10.03 41.01 -14.15
N GLU A 70 11.36 40.96 -14.01
CA GLU A 70 12.16 40.34 -12.94
C GLU A 70 12.15 41.11 -11.60
N LYS A 71 12.44 40.43 -10.48
CA LYS A 71 13.42 40.88 -9.46
C LYS A 71 13.86 39.77 -8.49
N LYS A 72 15.16 39.82 -8.19
CA LYS A 72 16.07 38.90 -7.46
C LYS A 72 15.84 38.81 -5.92
N PRO A 73 16.48 37.84 -5.23
CA PRO A 73 16.29 37.51 -3.82
C PRO A 73 17.33 38.16 -2.88
N MET A 74 17.06 38.10 -1.57
CA MET A 74 18.00 38.47 -0.51
C MET A 74 18.02 37.40 0.60
N THR A 75 19.20 37.29 1.22
CA THR A 75 19.80 36.13 1.88
C THR A 75 19.93 36.32 3.40
N THR A 76 20.36 35.23 4.09
CA THR A 76 21.04 35.12 5.43
C THR A 76 20.18 34.97 6.71
N PRO A 77 20.73 34.43 7.85
CA PRO A 77 21.42 33.14 8.03
C PRO A 77 21.11 32.35 9.36
N ILE A 78 21.30 31.01 9.31
CA ILE A 78 22.01 30.06 10.23
C ILE A 78 21.84 30.11 11.80
N LYS A 79 21.13 29.11 12.37
CA LYS A 79 21.49 28.02 13.37
C LYS A 79 22.36 28.32 14.65
N PRO A 80 22.54 27.39 15.64
CA PRO A 80 21.62 26.51 16.43
C PRO A 80 22.02 26.34 17.95
N THR A 81 21.37 25.40 18.67
CA THR A 81 21.84 24.60 19.85
C THR A 81 21.82 25.20 21.27
N ALA A 82 21.18 24.52 22.23
CA ALA A 82 21.83 23.68 23.27
C ALA A 82 20.94 23.44 24.52
N THR A 83 21.28 22.35 25.20
CA THR A 83 20.55 21.51 26.16
C THR A 83 20.94 21.80 27.62
N TYR A 84 20.25 21.14 28.57
CA TYR A 84 20.49 20.99 30.03
C TYR A 84 19.99 22.15 30.90
N GLY A 85 19.48 21.97 32.12
CA GLY A 85 19.37 20.86 33.09
C GLY A 85 19.13 21.54 34.45
N ASP A 86 18.00 21.29 35.10
CA ASP A 86 17.86 20.49 36.34
C ASP A 86 18.08 21.27 37.68
N GLN A 87 17.26 20.88 38.66
CA GLN A 87 17.30 21.13 40.13
C GLN A 87 16.84 22.49 40.71
N ARG A 88 15.80 22.55 41.58
CA ARG A 88 15.72 22.15 43.03
C ARG A 88 16.70 23.02 43.87
N THR A 89 16.38 23.72 44.97
CA THR A 89 15.26 23.72 45.92
C THR A 89 15.45 24.86 46.97
N PHE A 90 14.41 25.10 47.78
CA PHE A 90 14.38 25.57 49.18
C PHE A 90 14.43 27.07 49.57
N THR A 91 13.42 27.36 50.42
CA THR A 91 12.98 28.49 51.28
C THR A 91 14.01 28.88 52.37
N PRO A 92 13.72 29.68 53.47
CA PRO A 92 12.52 30.43 53.93
C PRO A 92 12.81 31.83 54.56
N VAL A 93 11.80 32.66 54.87
CA VAL A 93 11.77 33.54 56.09
C VAL A 93 10.31 33.79 56.55
N ASN A 94 10.18 33.96 57.86
CA ASN A 94 9.04 33.78 58.77
C ASN A 94 8.31 35.08 59.17
N HIS A 95 7.30 34.92 60.07
CA HIS A 95 6.53 35.89 60.88
C HIS A 95 5.14 36.27 60.33
N GLY A 96 4.03 36.16 61.04
CA GLY A 96 3.74 35.74 62.41
C GLY A 96 2.29 36.17 62.79
N ILE A 97 1.83 35.67 63.94
CA ILE A 97 0.71 36.15 64.79
C ILE A 97 -0.61 35.33 64.78
N SER A 98 -0.70 34.51 65.84
CA SER A 98 -1.79 34.22 66.78
C SER A 98 -3.16 33.66 66.38
N ALA A 99 -3.47 32.52 67.02
CA ALA A 99 -4.77 31.85 67.15
C ALA A 99 -5.64 32.43 68.29
N PRO A 100 -6.94 32.04 68.37
CA PRO A 100 -7.33 31.12 69.45
C PRO A 100 -8.36 30.02 69.10
N VAL A 101 -8.10 28.81 69.62
CA VAL A 101 -8.95 27.73 70.22
C VAL A 101 -10.39 27.39 69.70
N VAL A 102 -10.50 26.30 68.90
CA VAL A 102 -11.24 24.98 69.02
C VAL A 102 -12.62 24.93 69.78
N PRO A 103 -13.71 24.26 69.28
CA PRO A 103 -13.75 22.81 68.99
C PRO A 103 -14.49 22.25 67.74
N GLU A 104 -13.80 21.27 67.14
CA GLU A 104 -14.20 20.00 66.51
C GLU A 104 -15.57 19.84 65.80
N ARG A 105 -15.52 19.55 64.47
CA ARG A 105 -16.46 18.64 63.78
C ARG A 105 -15.94 18.20 62.39
N VAL A 106 -15.59 16.91 62.31
CA VAL A 106 -15.69 15.96 61.18
C VAL A 106 -15.38 16.47 59.76
N LEU A 107 -14.25 15.99 59.22
CA LEU A 107 -13.88 16.06 57.80
C LEU A 107 -15.00 15.52 56.88
N ARG A 108 -15.43 16.32 55.90
CA ARG A 108 -16.26 15.87 54.77
C ARG A 108 -15.38 15.29 53.66
N PRO A 109 -15.81 14.19 52.98
CA PRO A 109 -15.00 13.55 51.94
C PRO A 109 -15.03 14.32 50.61
N LYS A 110 -13.99 14.07 49.81
CA LYS A 110 -13.81 14.48 48.41
C LYS A 110 -15.03 14.13 47.56
N VAL A 111 -15.35 15.04 46.63
CA VAL A 111 -16.38 14.87 45.61
C VAL A 111 -15.98 13.71 44.68
N GLU A 112 -16.65 12.57 44.82
CA GLU A 112 -16.64 11.47 43.86
C GLU A 112 -17.33 11.89 42.55
N HIS A 113 -16.73 11.46 41.43
CA HIS A 113 -17.31 11.60 40.10
C HIS A 113 -18.66 10.87 40.03
N VAL A 114 -19.74 11.61 39.78
CA VAL A 114 -21.09 11.06 39.63
C VAL A 114 -21.14 10.14 38.39
N PRO A 115 -21.57 8.86 38.53
CA PRO A 115 -21.71 7.96 37.39
C PRO A 115 -22.80 8.44 36.44
N ARG A 116 -22.50 8.45 35.14
CA ARG A 116 -23.49 8.72 34.08
C ARG A 116 -24.36 7.47 33.93
N ASN A 117 -25.47 7.43 34.66
CA ASN A 117 -26.41 6.30 34.63
C ASN A 117 -27.43 6.46 33.50
N VAL A 118 -27.50 5.49 32.59
CA VAL A 118 -28.53 5.39 31.54
C VAL A 118 -29.43 4.20 31.84
N ALA A 119 -30.74 4.34 31.71
CA ALA A 119 -31.71 3.26 31.88
C ALA A 119 -32.45 3.00 30.56
N ILE A 120 -32.55 1.73 30.17
CA ILE A 120 -33.19 1.26 28.94
C ILE A 120 -34.14 0.12 29.33
N GLU A 121 -35.29 0.03 28.67
CA GLU A 121 -36.28 -1.02 28.88
C GLU A 121 -36.56 -1.75 27.56
N TYR A 122 -36.61 -3.09 27.61
CA TYR A 122 -36.87 -3.94 26.45
C TYR A 122 -38.13 -4.78 26.65
N GLY A 123 -38.88 -4.98 25.56
CA GLY A 123 -40.17 -5.67 25.58
C GLY A 123 -41.31 -4.70 25.88
N GLU A 124 -42.36 -5.21 26.52
CA GLU A 124 -43.50 -4.38 26.90
C GLU A 124 -43.17 -3.51 28.14
N PRO A 125 -43.48 -2.21 28.12
CA PRO A 125 -43.17 -1.34 29.25
C PRO A 125 -43.87 -1.77 30.54
N GLY A 126 -43.14 -1.81 31.65
CA GLY A 126 -43.66 -2.15 32.97
C GLY A 126 -43.78 -3.65 33.27
N THR A 127 -43.47 -4.52 32.31
CA THR A 127 -43.56 -5.99 32.49
C THR A 127 -42.21 -6.66 32.78
N SER A 128 -41.10 -5.91 32.76
CA SER A 128 -39.77 -6.43 33.06
C SER A 128 -39.68 -7.00 34.48
N ASP A 129 -39.23 -8.25 34.61
CA ASP A 129 -39.05 -8.95 35.88
C ASP A 129 -37.58 -8.98 36.35
N MET A 130 -36.66 -8.46 35.53
CA MET A 130 -35.22 -8.49 35.79
C MET A 130 -34.50 -7.23 35.32
N LYS A 131 -33.42 -6.88 36.01
CA LYS A 131 -32.49 -5.82 35.63
C LYS A 131 -31.11 -6.39 35.33
N VAL A 132 -30.52 -6.02 34.20
CA VAL A 132 -29.11 -6.28 33.88
C VAL A 132 -28.35 -4.96 33.98
N ILE A 133 -27.34 -4.90 34.83
CA ILE A 133 -26.46 -3.75 35.00
C ILE A 133 -25.17 -4.03 34.23
N LEU A 134 -24.90 -3.22 33.22
CA LEU A 134 -23.67 -3.26 32.44
C LEU A 134 -22.72 -2.20 32.99
N LEU A 135 -21.57 -2.63 33.50
CA LEU A 135 -20.52 -1.74 33.98
C LEU A 135 -19.40 -1.64 32.96
N GLY A 136 -19.25 -0.45 32.38
CA GLY A 136 -18.16 -0.12 31.48
C GLY A 136 -16.94 0.46 32.21
N LYS A 137 -15.87 0.65 31.45
CA LYS A 137 -14.66 1.33 31.92
C LYS A 137 -15.00 2.75 32.44
N GLN A 138 -14.26 3.22 33.45
CA GLN A 138 -14.38 4.57 34.04
C GLN A 138 -15.72 4.85 34.75
N GLY A 139 -16.39 3.83 35.26
CA GLY A 139 -17.61 3.98 36.08
C GLY A 139 -18.87 4.34 35.26
N PHE A 140 -18.85 4.10 33.95
CA PHE A 140 -20.04 4.20 33.11
C PHE A 140 -20.96 3.01 33.36
N CYS A 141 -22.26 3.26 33.59
CA CYS A 141 -23.21 2.22 33.97
C CYS A 141 -24.50 2.34 33.16
N VAL A 142 -24.92 1.23 32.55
CA VAL A 142 -26.20 1.13 31.83
C VAL A 142 -27.06 0.07 32.49
N LYS A 143 -28.30 0.45 32.83
CA LYS A 143 -29.29 -0.44 33.45
C LYS A 143 -30.33 -0.83 32.42
N LEU A 144 -30.41 -2.13 32.14
CA LEU A 144 -31.37 -2.72 31.21
C LEU A 144 -32.51 -3.36 32.01
N SER A 145 -33.74 -2.96 31.76
CA SER A 145 -34.94 -3.63 32.27
C SER A 145 -35.38 -4.65 31.22
N VAL A 146 -35.35 -5.93 31.60
CA VAL A 146 -35.43 -7.09 30.70
C VAL A 146 -36.28 -8.19 31.33
N HIS A 147 -36.49 -9.26 30.58
CA HIS A 147 -37.34 -10.40 30.92
C HIS A 147 -36.46 -11.63 31.10
N LYS A 148 -36.45 -12.20 32.30
CA LYS A 148 -35.61 -13.35 32.69
C LYS A 148 -35.75 -14.50 31.69
N LYS A 149 -36.98 -14.80 31.26
CA LYS A 149 -37.27 -15.85 30.29
C LYS A 149 -36.56 -15.65 28.94
N VAL A 150 -36.59 -14.43 28.40
CA VAL A 150 -35.98 -14.11 27.10
C VAL A 150 -34.45 -14.25 27.14
N LEU A 151 -33.83 -13.81 28.24
CA LEU A 151 -32.38 -13.96 28.42
C LEU A 151 -31.94 -15.43 28.46
N MET A 152 -32.64 -16.27 29.24
CA MET A 152 -32.32 -17.69 29.35
C MET A 152 -32.59 -18.46 28.06
N GLU A 153 -33.63 -18.07 27.30
CA GLU A 153 -33.94 -18.69 26.01
C GLU A 153 -32.83 -18.47 24.97
N HIS A 154 -32.16 -17.32 25.01
CA HIS A 154 -31.21 -16.91 23.98
C HIS A 154 -29.74 -16.99 24.38
N SER A 155 -29.40 -17.17 25.65
CA SER A 155 -28.01 -17.12 26.14
C SER A 155 -27.72 -18.18 27.19
N CYS A 156 -26.70 -19.01 26.92
CA CYS A 156 -26.21 -19.95 27.93
C CYS A 156 -25.56 -19.24 29.12
N PHE A 157 -24.84 -18.12 28.90
CA PHE A 157 -24.30 -17.30 29.98
C PHE A 157 -25.37 -16.88 31.00
N PHE A 158 -26.50 -16.35 30.52
CA PHE A 158 -27.60 -15.96 31.41
C PHE A 158 -28.28 -17.18 32.04
N THR A 159 -28.42 -18.29 31.30
CA THR A 159 -28.94 -19.55 31.85
C THR A 159 -28.09 -20.06 33.02
N ASP A 160 -26.78 -20.10 32.86
CA ASP A 160 -25.83 -20.58 33.87
C ASP A 160 -25.81 -19.65 35.09
N LYS A 161 -25.77 -18.33 34.87
CA LYS A 161 -25.76 -17.35 35.96
C LYS A 161 -27.06 -17.31 36.77
N LEU A 162 -28.21 -17.58 36.13
CA LEU A 162 -29.53 -17.43 36.76
C LEU A 162 -30.11 -18.74 37.30
N SER A 163 -29.58 -19.89 36.90
CA SER A 163 -30.01 -21.21 37.39
C SER A 163 -29.41 -21.56 38.76
N GLY A 164 -28.21 -21.07 39.07
CA GLY A 164 -27.52 -21.29 40.35
C GLY A 164 -27.85 -20.28 41.47
N GLN A 165 -28.85 -19.42 41.28
CA GLN A 165 -29.14 -18.30 42.16
C GLN A 165 -30.47 -18.45 42.91
N GLU A 166 -30.56 -17.81 44.09
CA GLU A 166 -31.75 -17.81 44.95
C GLU A 166 -33.03 -17.40 44.18
N PRO A 167 -34.17 -18.06 44.42
CA PRO A 167 -35.44 -17.70 43.81
C PRO A 167 -35.87 -16.30 44.27
N GLY A 168 -35.60 -15.29 43.43
CA GLY A 168 -35.92 -13.89 43.71
C GLY A 168 -34.93 -12.85 43.17
N LEU A 169 -33.81 -13.27 42.56
CA LEU A 169 -32.86 -12.33 41.97
C LEU A 169 -33.48 -11.54 40.81
N SER A 170 -33.64 -10.24 41.05
CA SER A 170 -34.21 -9.25 40.13
C SER A 170 -33.13 -8.37 39.48
N CYS A 171 -31.85 -8.64 39.76
CA CYS A 171 -30.72 -7.84 39.29
C CYS A 171 -29.48 -8.71 39.04
N LEU A 172 -28.88 -8.59 37.86
CA LEU A 172 -27.62 -9.23 37.48
C LEU A 172 -26.64 -8.16 37.00
N GLU A 173 -25.38 -8.28 37.39
CA GLU A 173 -24.32 -7.36 36.98
C GLU A 173 -23.36 -8.06 36.02
N ILE A 174 -22.98 -7.35 34.95
CA ILE A 174 -21.89 -7.73 34.05
C ILE A 174 -20.83 -6.64 34.18
N ASP A 175 -19.71 -7.01 34.77
CA ASP A 175 -18.53 -6.17 34.97
C ASP A 175 -17.65 -6.10 33.72
N ASP A 176 -16.68 -5.18 33.75
CA ASP A 176 -15.61 -5.02 32.75
C ASP A 176 -16.07 -5.03 31.27
N CYS A 177 -17.26 -4.47 31.00
CA CYS A 177 -17.80 -4.35 29.65
C CYS A 177 -16.92 -3.41 28.81
N GLU A 178 -16.10 -3.96 27.91
CA GLU A 178 -15.24 -3.15 27.04
C GLU A 178 -16.02 -2.22 26.11
N ASP A 179 -17.16 -2.70 25.61
CA ASP A 179 -18.06 -1.97 24.74
C ASP A 179 -19.50 -2.14 25.20
N VAL A 180 -19.90 -1.31 26.17
CA VAL A 180 -21.26 -1.33 26.73
C VAL A 180 -22.32 -1.13 25.66
N GLU A 181 -22.06 -0.32 24.62
CA GLU A 181 -23.03 -0.10 23.55
C GLU A 181 -23.34 -1.39 22.80
N SER A 182 -22.31 -2.19 22.49
CA SER A 182 -22.49 -3.49 21.85
C SER A 182 -23.22 -4.48 22.77
N TYR A 183 -22.99 -4.45 24.10
CA TYR A 183 -23.81 -5.23 25.05
C TYR A 183 -25.29 -4.85 25.03
N VAL A 184 -25.58 -3.56 25.08
CA VAL A 184 -26.95 -3.03 24.98
C VAL A 184 -27.59 -3.51 23.67
N GLU A 185 -26.89 -3.40 22.55
CA GLU A 185 -27.41 -3.83 21.26
C GLU A 185 -27.64 -5.34 21.20
N THR A 186 -26.67 -6.15 21.58
CA THR A 186 -26.76 -7.63 21.56
C THR A 186 -27.88 -8.14 22.46
N VAL A 187 -28.07 -7.59 23.66
CA VAL A 187 -29.24 -7.91 24.51
C VAL A 187 -30.53 -7.48 23.83
N GLY A 188 -30.55 -6.31 23.20
CA GLY A 188 -31.70 -5.86 22.40
C GLY A 188 -32.02 -6.75 21.20
N LEU A 189 -31.05 -7.50 20.66
CA LEU A 189 -31.28 -8.48 19.60
C LEU A 189 -32.03 -9.74 20.10
N MET A 190 -31.97 -10.06 21.40
CA MET A 190 -32.77 -11.16 21.98
C MET A 190 -34.28 -10.88 21.92
N TYR A 191 -34.68 -9.62 21.78
CA TYR A 191 -36.08 -9.21 21.59
C TYR A 191 -36.46 -9.03 20.11
N CYS A 192 -35.52 -9.23 19.19
CA CYS A 192 -35.72 -8.94 17.77
C CYS A 192 -36.25 -10.16 17.03
N LYS A 193 -37.46 -10.06 16.47
CA LYS A 193 -38.05 -11.13 15.65
C LYS A 193 -37.28 -11.38 14.34
N GLU A 194 -36.73 -10.32 13.74
CA GLU A 194 -36.06 -10.37 12.44
C GLU A 194 -34.63 -9.84 12.52
N MET A 195 -33.78 -10.54 13.27
CA MET A 195 -32.40 -10.13 13.56
C MET A 195 -31.58 -9.86 12.29
N LYS A 196 -31.76 -10.68 11.24
CA LYS A 196 -31.07 -10.54 9.96
C LYS A 196 -31.31 -9.17 9.31
N GLN A 197 -32.56 -8.69 9.31
CA GLN A 197 -32.88 -7.37 8.73
C GLN A 197 -32.25 -6.22 9.52
N ARG A 198 -32.10 -6.40 10.84
CA ARG A 198 -31.45 -5.41 11.70
C ARG A 198 -29.94 -5.36 11.47
N LEU A 199 -29.30 -6.51 11.27
CA LEU A 199 -27.86 -6.60 10.98
C LEU A 199 -27.51 -6.08 9.58
N ILE A 200 -28.36 -6.30 8.56
CA ILE A 200 -28.14 -5.81 7.19
C ILE A 200 -27.93 -4.28 7.12
N LYS A 201 -28.52 -3.53 8.06
CA LYS A 201 -28.39 -2.07 8.13
C LYS A 201 -27.13 -1.59 8.85
N GLN A 202 -26.31 -2.50 9.36
CA GLN A 202 -25.08 -2.19 10.11
C GLN A 202 -23.84 -2.26 9.21
N SER A 203 -22.73 -1.73 9.72
CA SER A 203 -21.40 -1.91 9.13
C SER A 203 -20.74 -3.19 9.64
N VAL A 204 -19.79 -3.73 8.87
CA VAL A 204 -18.96 -4.89 9.25
C VAL A 204 -18.30 -4.67 10.61
N SER A 205 -17.67 -3.50 10.82
CA SER A 205 -17.08 -3.14 12.12
C SER A 205 -18.07 -3.25 13.29
N ARG A 206 -19.33 -2.85 13.11
CA ARG A 206 -20.34 -2.93 14.16
C ARG A 206 -20.81 -4.37 14.38
N VAL A 207 -21.03 -5.13 13.31
CA VAL A 207 -21.38 -6.55 13.39
C VAL A 207 -20.27 -7.36 14.07
N LEU A 208 -18.99 -7.06 13.83
CA LEU A 208 -17.88 -7.70 14.53
C LEU A 208 -17.89 -7.43 16.05
N ARG A 209 -18.30 -6.22 16.48
CA ARG A 209 -18.44 -5.93 17.92
C ARG A 209 -19.63 -6.67 18.53
N ILE A 210 -20.76 -6.73 17.83
CA ILE A 210 -21.93 -7.53 18.22
C ILE A 210 -21.54 -9.00 18.33
N LEU A 211 -20.82 -9.55 17.34
CA LEU A 211 -20.33 -10.92 17.30
C LEU A 211 -19.45 -11.24 18.51
N LYS A 212 -18.49 -10.37 18.84
CA LYS A 212 -17.63 -10.53 20.04
C LYS A 212 -18.46 -10.61 21.33
N VAL A 213 -19.49 -9.79 21.46
CA VAL A 213 -20.37 -9.83 22.64
C VAL A 213 -21.29 -11.06 22.62
N ALA A 214 -21.79 -11.44 21.45
CA ALA A 214 -22.64 -12.62 21.29
C ALA A 214 -21.89 -13.90 21.66
N GLU A 215 -20.60 -13.99 21.32
CA GLU A 215 -19.67 -15.03 21.76
C GLU A 215 -19.56 -15.06 23.30
N LEU A 216 -19.27 -13.93 23.94
CA LEU A 216 -19.17 -13.83 25.41
C LEU A 216 -20.46 -14.21 26.15
N LEU A 217 -21.62 -13.91 25.57
CA LEU A 217 -22.93 -14.26 26.12
C LEU A 217 -23.40 -15.67 25.70
N GLY A 218 -22.68 -16.36 24.82
CA GLY A 218 -23.10 -17.63 24.22
C GLY A 218 -24.46 -17.53 23.51
N PHE A 219 -24.69 -16.44 22.77
CA PHE A 219 -25.91 -16.17 22.01
C PHE A 219 -25.80 -16.74 20.59
N ASN A 220 -25.92 -18.07 20.48
CA ASN A 220 -25.62 -18.82 19.25
C ASN A 220 -26.39 -18.37 18.00
N SER A 221 -27.68 -18.03 18.11
CA SER A 221 -28.45 -17.57 16.94
C SER A 221 -28.01 -16.18 16.46
N CYS A 222 -27.48 -15.34 17.35
CA CYS A 222 -26.87 -14.06 16.99
C CYS A 222 -25.50 -14.25 16.33
N ILE A 223 -24.67 -15.15 16.87
CA ILE A 223 -23.40 -15.55 16.23
C ILE A 223 -23.66 -16.02 14.80
N GLN A 224 -24.61 -16.94 14.61
CA GLN A 224 -24.97 -17.44 13.28
C GLN A 224 -25.46 -16.32 12.34
N SER A 225 -26.32 -15.42 12.83
CA SER A 225 -26.82 -14.29 12.04
C SER A 225 -25.71 -13.30 11.66
N CYS A 226 -24.73 -13.10 12.54
CA CYS A 226 -23.55 -12.28 12.26
C CYS A 226 -22.65 -12.96 11.21
N LEU A 227 -22.42 -14.27 11.30
CA LEU A 227 -21.64 -15.01 10.30
C LEU A 227 -22.31 -15.01 8.92
N GLU A 228 -23.63 -15.20 8.85
CA GLU A 228 -24.39 -15.07 7.59
C GLU A 228 -24.27 -13.67 6.97
N TYR A 229 -24.29 -12.63 7.81
CA TYR A 229 -24.06 -11.26 7.34
C TYR A 229 -22.64 -11.11 6.79
N LEU A 230 -21.63 -11.56 7.54
CA LEU A 230 -20.22 -11.45 7.14
C LEU A 230 -19.92 -12.26 5.87
N GLU A 231 -20.58 -13.39 5.66
CA GLU A 231 -20.52 -14.16 4.42
C GLU A 231 -21.10 -13.37 3.22
N ALA A 232 -22.17 -12.62 3.42
CA ALA A 232 -22.94 -11.99 2.34
C ALA A 232 -22.43 -10.60 1.92
N VAL A 233 -21.73 -9.85 2.79
CA VAL A 233 -21.34 -8.45 2.51
C VAL A 233 -19.89 -8.32 2.02
N PRO A 234 -19.58 -7.37 1.12
CA PRO A 234 -18.19 -7.07 0.77
C PRO A 234 -17.45 -6.51 1.99
N TRP A 235 -16.17 -6.86 2.14
CA TRP A 235 -15.29 -6.27 3.14
C TRP A 235 -14.42 -5.22 2.46
N VAL A 236 -14.36 -4.03 3.02
CA VAL A 236 -13.72 -2.88 2.38
C VAL A 236 -12.31 -2.71 2.91
N GLY A 237 -11.33 -3.18 2.13
CA GLY A 237 -9.91 -3.02 2.40
C GLY A 237 -9.33 -4.07 3.34
N GLU A 238 -7.99 -4.17 3.33
CA GLU A 238 -7.22 -5.20 4.05
C GLU A 238 -7.48 -5.17 5.57
N GLU A 239 -7.57 -3.98 6.18
CA GLU A 239 -7.79 -3.85 7.63
C GLU A 239 -9.16 -4.42 8.09
N GLU A 240 -10.20 -4.26 7.27
CA GLU A 240 -11.52 -4.81 7.59
C GLU A 240 -11.52 -6.33 7.40
N GLU A 241 -10.91 -6.80 6.32
CA GLU A 241 -10.72 -8.24 6.05
C GLU A 241 -9.96 -8.92 7.19
N ASP A 242 -8.81 -8.39 7.61
CA ASP A 242 -7.98 -8.94 8.69
C ASP A 242 -8.76 -9.10 10.01
N LYS A 243 -9.62 -8.13 10.33
CA LYS A 243 -10.47 -8.18 11.53
C LYS A 243 -11.54 -9.26 11.41
N VAL A 244 -12.14 -9.42 10.23
CA VAL A 244 -13.09 -10.50 9.96
C VAL A 244 -12.36 -11.84 10.09
N VAL A 245 -11.23 -12.02 9.40
CA VAL A 245 -10.42 -13.25 9.43
C VAL A 245 -10.06 -13.62 10.86
N SER A 246 -9.51 -12.68 11.64
CA SER A 246 -9.12 -12.91 13.03
C SER A 246 -10.30 -13.36 13.91
N SER A 247 -11.47 -12.76 13.73
CA SER A 247 -12.67 -13.09 14.50
C SER A 247 -13.23 -14.47 14.11
N VAL A 248 -13.23 -14.79 12.82
CA VAL A 248 -13.74 -16.05 12.27
C VAL A 248 -12.83 -17.23 12.66
N LEU A 249 -11.51 -17.06 12.59
CA LEU A 249 -10.54 -18.08 12.99
C LEU A 249 -10.63 -18.40 14.49
N ARG A 250 -10.88 -17.39 15.34
CA ARG A 250 -11.12 -17.60 16.77
C ARG A 250 -12.33 -18.50 17.02
N LEU A 251 -13.46 -18.18 16.38
CA LEU A 251 -14.70 -18.96 16.48
C LEU A 251 -14.56 -20.39 15.91
N GLN A 252 -13.69 -20.60 14.91
CA GLN A 252 -13.39 -21.93 14.39
C GLN A 252 -12.83 -22.86 15.47
N GLY A 253 -11.93 -22.34 16.33
CA GLY A 253 -11.35 -23.08 17.44
C GLY A 253 -12.38 -23.56 18.48
N GLU A 254 -13.55 -22.93 18.51
CA GLU A 254 -14.65 -23.23 19.42
C GLU A 254 -15.68 -24.20 18.82
N GLY A 255 -15.43 -24.72 17.60
CA GLY A 255 -16.31 -25.68 16.93
C GLY A 255 -17.55 -25.06 16.26
N ILE A 256 -17.57 -23.74 16.07
CA ILE A 256 -18.67 -23.02 15.41
C ILE A 256 -18.56 -23.17 13.88
N GLY A 257 -19.69 -23.30 13.19
CA GLY A 257 -19.79 -23.52 11.74
C GLY A 257 -19.40 -22.32 10.87
N VAL A 258 -18.14 -21.89 10.93
CA VAL A 258 -17.60 -20.71 10.23
C VAL A 258 -17.18 -20.95 8.78
N THR A 259 -17.25 -22.20 8.33
CA THR A 259 -16.76 -22.65 7.01
C THR A 259 -17.23 -21.80 5.82
N PRO A 260 -18.48 -21.30 5.75
CA PRO A 260 -18.91 -20.46 4.62
C PRO A 260 -18.13 -19.15 4.50
N VAL A 261 -17.84 -18.50 5.63
CA VAL A 261 -17.05 -17.24 5.65
C VAL A 261 -15.59 -17.51 5.27
N LEU A 262 -15.01 -18.59 5.81
CA LEU A 262 -13.62 -18.97 5.51
C LEU A 262 -13.40 -19.30 4.02
N LYS A 263 -14.42 -19.84 3.32
CA LYS A 263 -14.33 -20.10 1.87
C LYS A 263 -14.10 -18.85 1.01
N ARG A 264 -14.32 -17.64 1.54
CA ARG A 264 -14.03 -16.38 0.83
C ARG A 264 -12.54 -16.03 0.79
N ILE A 265 -11.77 -16.55 1.75
CA ILE A 265 -10.35 -16.19 1.95
C ILE A 265 -9.41 -17.39 1.86
N SER A 266 -9.94 -18.59 2.01
CA SER A 266 -9.18 -19.83 1.94
C SER A 266 -9.88 -20.80 1.01
N SER A 267 -9.14 -21.24 -0.01
CA SER A 267 -9.55 -22.34 -0.85
C SER A 267 -9.12 -23.65 -0.19
N ASN A 268 -10.04 -24.60 -0.04
CA ASN A 268 -9.69 -25.98 0.35
C ASN A 268 -8.90 -26.73 -0.75
N VAL A 269 -8.61 -26.07 -1.87
CA VAL A 269 -7.77 -26.62 -2.93
C VAL A 269 -6.33 -26.51 -2.46
N THR A 270 -5.72 -27.66 -2.14
CA THR A 270 -4.36 -27.83 -1.63
C THR A 270 -3.26 -27.25 -2.52
N ASN A 271 -3.59 -26.85 -3.75
CA ASN A 271 -2.76 -26.06 -4.64
C ASN A 271 -3.64 -24.95 -5.25
N PRO A 272 -3.48 -23.65 -4.91
CA PRO A 272 -3.96 -22.63 -5.83
C PRO A 272 -3.32 -22.94 -7.18
N PRO A 273 -4.07 -23.02 -8.30
CA PRO A 273 -3.46 -23.44 -9.55
C PRO A 273 -2.43 -22.35 -9.89
N ASN A 274 -1.13 -22.66 -9.83
CA ASN A 274 -0.11 -21.80 -10.45
C ASN A 274 -0.54 -21.48 -11.90
N ASP A 275 -1.28 -22.40 -12.54
CA ASP A 275 -2.00 -22.26 -13.80
C ASP A 275 -2.89 -21.01 -13.89
N THR A 276 -3.44 -20.46 -12.79
CA THR A 276 -4.33 -19.29 -12.85
C THR A 276 -3.55 -18.02 -13.13
N ILE A 277 -2.40 -17.82 -12.48
CA ILE A 277 -1.55 -16.66 -12.75
C ILE A 277 -1.00 -16.76 -14.17
N SER A 278 -0.54 -17.95 -14.57
CA SER A 278 -0.11 -18.22 -15.94
C SER A 278 -1.22 -17.93 -16.95
N HIS A 279 -2.45 -18.36 -16.68
CA HIS A 279 -3.60 -18.11 -17.53
C HIS A 279 -3.98 -16.62 -17.60
N ILE A 280 -3.91 -15.87 -16.49
CA ILE A 280 -4.12 -14.42 -16.49
C ILE A 280 -3.08 -13.73 -17.36
N MET A 281 -1.81 -14.09 -17.22
CA MET A 281 -0.73 -13.54 -18.07
C MET A 281 -0.99 -13.86 -19.54
N GLU A 282 -1.37 -15.09 -19.89
CA GLU A 282 -1.73 -15.45 -21.25
C GLU A 282 -2.89 -14.63 -21.83
N LEU A 283 -3.96 -14.43 -21.06
CA LEU A 283 -5.10 -13.61 -21.47
C LEU A 283 -4.67 -12.16 -21.75
N VAL A 284 -3.77 -11.60 -20.93
CA VAL A 284 -3.22 -10.27 -21.13
C VAL A 284 -2.36 -10.22 -22.40
N LEU A 285 -1.48 -11.19 -22.61
CA LEU A 285 -0.55 -11.24 -23.75
C LEU A 285 -1.28 -11.41 -25.09
N LYS A 286 -2.36 -12.20 -25.12
CA LYS A 286 -3.16 -12.51 -26.32
C LYS A 286 -4.25 -11.48 -26.64
N SER A 287 -4.46 -10.48 -25.77
CA SER A 287 -5.49 -9.46 -25.98
C SER A 287 -5.13 -8.49 -27.11
N ASN A 288 -6.08 -8.25 -28.02
CA ASN A 288 -5.94 -7.28 -29.10
C ASN A 288 -6.43 -5.86 -28.72
N GLU A 289 -7.02 -5.69 -27.53
CA GLU A 289 -7.53 -4.39 -27.08
C GLU A 289 -6.45 -3.64 -26.30
N GLU A 290 -5.84 -2.65 -26.95
CA GLU A 290 -4.65 -1.92 -26.46
C GLU A 290 -4.83 -1.29 -25.08
N ARG A 291 -5.99 -0.66 -24.81
CA ARG A 291 -6.19 0.09 -23.58
C ARG A 291 -6.32 -0.82 -22.38
N GLY A 292 -7.24 -1.78 -22.45
CA GLY A 292 -7.51 -2.78 -21.43
C GLY A 292 -6.31 -3.67 -21.18
N ARG A 293 -5.57 -4.02 -22.24
CA ARG A 293 -4.29 -4.72 -22.12
C ARG A 293 -3.27 -3.91 -21.31
N ARG A 294 -3.10 -2.62 -21.60
CA ARG A 294 -2.19 -1.74 -20.85
C ARG A 294 -2.61 -1.57 -19.39
N GLU A 295 -3.89 -1.33 -19.14
CA GLU A 295 -4.44 -1.20 -17.78
C GLU A 295 -4.22 -2.50 -17.00
N MET A 296 -4.51 -3.66 -17.60
CA MET A 296 -4.34 -4.96 -16.94
C MET A 296 -2.87 -5.33 -16.74
N LYS A 297 -1.98 -5.03 -17.69
CA LYS A 297 -0.52 -5.17 -17.49
C LYS A 297 -0.03 -4.41 -16.26
N SER A 298 -0.52 -3.18 -16.06
CA SER A 298 -0.18 -2.37 -14.89
C SER A 298 -0.73 -2.96 -13.58
N VAL A 299 -1.98 -3.44 -13.58
CA VAL A 299 -2.61 -4.05 -12.41
C VAL A 299 -1.89 -5.34 -12.02
N VAL A 300 -1.69 -6.24 -12.98
CA VAL A 300 -1.01 -7.53 -12.76
C VAL A 300 0.43 -7.31 -12.28
N LEU A 301 1.19 -6.40 -12.89
CA LEU A 301 2.54 -6.07 -12.44
C LEU A 301 2.56 -5.58 -10.98
N LYS A 302 1.62 -4.69 -10.61
CA LYS A 302 1.51 -4.18 -9.24
C LYS A 302 1.19 -5.30 -8.25
N LEU A 303 0.20 -6.14 -8.53
CA LEU A 303 -0.21 -7.25 -7.66
C LEU A 303 0.91 -8.29 -7.48
N LEU A 304 1.65 -8.59 -8.56
CA LEU A 304 2.81 -9.49 -8.50
C LEU A 304 3.94 -8.93 -7.64
N ARG A 305 4.13 -7.61 -7.63
CA ARG A 305 5.13 -6.93 -6.78
C ARG A 305 4.74 -6.97 -5.30
N GLU A 306 3.47 -6.76 -4.98
CA GLU A 306 2.94 -6.86 -3.61
C GLU A 306 3.14 -8.29 -3.04
N ASN A 307 2.88 -9.32 -3.86
CA ASN A 307 3.05 -10.72 -3.45
C ASN A 307 4.51 -11.10 -3.11
N ASN A 308 5.50 -10.41 -3.69
CA ASN A 308 6.92 -10.67 -3.41
C ASN A 308 7.43 -10.04 -2.11
N SER A 309 6.67 -9.13 -1.50
CA SER A 309 7.08 -8.42 -0.29
C SER A 309 6.86 -9.24 0.99
N LEU A 310 6.14 -10.37 0.90
CA LEU A 310 5.93 -11.31 1.99
C LEU A 310 7.01 -12.40 1.94
N PRO A 311 7.73 -12.68 3.04
CA PRO A 311 8.75 -13.73 3.07
C PRO A 311 8.09 -15.11 2.92
N SER A 312 7.95 -15.57 1.67
CA SER A 312 7.54 -16.93 1.36
C SER A 312 8.80 -17.80 1.30
N TYR A 313 8.91 -18.76 2.21
CA TYR A 313 9.93 -19.79 2.17
C TYR A 313 9.75 -20.59 0.86
N GLY A 314 10.65 -20.33 -0.10
CA GLY A 314 10.94 -21.08 -1.34
C GLY A 314 9.84 -22.02 -1.87
N GLY A 315 9.15 -21.60 -2.93
CA GLY A 315 8.24 -22.47 -3.70
C GLY A 315 7.43 -21.74 -4.77
N PRO A 316 6.71 -20.64 -4.46
CA PRO A 316 5.84 -19.97 -5.43
C PRO A 316 6.55 -19.00 -6.39
N ALA A 317 7.64 -18.38 -5.96
CA ALA A 317 8.36 -17.39 -6.75
C ALA A 317 9.05 -18.00 -7.99
N ASP A 318 9.60 -19.22 -7.85
CA ASP A 318 10.25 -19.94 -8.95
C ASP A 318 9.27 -20.38 -10.03
N VAL A 319 8.06 -20.84 -9.65
CA VAL A 319 7.04 -21.28 -10.62
C VAL A 319 6.51 -20.10 -11.44
N CYS A 320 6.38 -18.93 -10.82
CA CYS A 320 6.01 -17.70 -11.53
C CYS A 320 7.10 -17.27 -12.52
N ASN A 321 8.37 -17.30 -12.11
CA ASN A 321 9.49 -16.98 -12.99
C ASN A 321 9.57 -17.94 -14.19
N GLU A 322 9.43 -19.25 -13.98
CA GLU A 322 9.42 -20.25 -15.07
C GLU A 322 8.28 -20.02 -16.06
N THR A 323 7.10 -19.65 -15.56
CA THR A 323 5.97 -19.24 -16.41
C THR A 323 6.34 -18.04 -17.26
N VAL A 324 6.91 -16.98 -16.64
CA VAL A 324 7.28 -15.75 -17.35
C VAL A 324 8.37 -16.03 -18.40
N TYR A 325 9.34 -16.90 -18.12
CA TYR A 325 10.33 -17.33 -19.10
C TYR A 325 9.70 -18.11 -20.25
N THR A 326 8.77 -19.02 -19.98
CA THR A 326 8.05 -19.78 -21.01
C THR A 326 7.23 -18.87 -21.93
N LEU A 327 6.54 -17.88 -21.36
CA LEU A 327 5.81 -16.87 -22.12
C LEU A 327 6.77 -15.97 -22.91
N SER A 328 7.93 -15.63 -22.33
CA SER A 328 8.97 -14.84 -23.02
C SER A 328 9.52 -15.57 -24.24
N ARG A 329 9.82 -16.88 -24.12
CA ARG A 329 10.23 -17.73 -25.25
C ARG A 329 9.17 -17.73 -26.35
N SER A 330 7.90 -17.93 -25.98
CA SER A 330 6.78 -17.95 -26.92
C SER A 330 6.62 -16.62 -27.68
N CYS A 331 6.70 -15.48 -26.98
CA CYS A 331 6.66 -14.15 -27.61
C CYS A 331 7.88 -13.91 -28.49
N LEU A 332 9.06 -14.40 -28.11
CA LEU A 332 10.29 -14.25 -28.89
C LEU A 332 10.25 -15.06 -30.19
N ASP A 333 9.76 -16.30 -30.13
CA ASP A 333 9.56 -17.16 -31.31
C ASP A 333 8.53 -16.54 -32.27
N SER A 334 7.42 -16.02 -31.73
CA SER A 334 6.41 -15.25 -32.48
C SER A 334 7.04 -14.02 -33.16
N LEU A 335 7.79 -13.22 -32.41
CA LEU A 335 8.49 -12.04 -32.92
C LEU A 335 9.45 -12.41 -34.07
N LEU A 336 10.27 -13.45 -33.90
CA LEU A 336 11.20 -13.91 -34.94
C LEU A 336 10.46 -14.34 -36.21
N SER A 337 9.35 -15.08 -36.07
CA SER A 337 8.50 -15.47 -37.21
C SER A 337 7.91 -14.26 -37.93
N LEU A 338 7.45 -13.25 -37.21
CA LEU A 338 6.91 -12.02 -37.78
C LEU A 338 7.97 -11.21 -38.53
N PHE A 339 9.21 -11.17 -38.02
CA PHE A 339 10.32 -10.54 -38.73
C PHE A 339 10.66 -11.25 -40.04
N LYS A 340 10.63 -12.60 -40.06
CA LYS A 340 10.83 -13.39 -41.30
C LYS A 340 9.75 -13.06 -42.33
N GLN A 341 8.48 -13.10 -41.92
CA GLN A 341 7.34 -12.73 -42.76
C GLN A 341 7.44 -11.29 -43.28
N ALA A 342 7.80 -10.33 -42.41
CA ALA A 342 7.91 -8.92 -42.78
C ALA A 342 9.04 -8.62 -43.78
N VAL A 343 10.09 -9.44 -43.83
CA VAL A 343 11.19 -9.35 -44.79
C VAL A 343 10.82 -10.04 -46.11
N GLU A 344 10.11 -11.16 -46.08
CA GLU A 344 9.62 -11.87 -47.27
C GLU A 344 8.59 -11.06 -48.08
N LEU A 345 7.86 -10.16 -47.43
CA LEU A 345 6.83 -9.30 -48.04
C LEU A 345 7.36 -8.11 -48.87
N GLU A 346 8.66 -8.05 -49.20
CA GLU A 346 9.25 -7.02 -50.07
C GLU A 346 9.02 -7.27 -51.58
N PRO A 347 9.15 -6.26 -52.46
CA PRO A 347 8.17 -5.26 -52.84
C PRO A 347 7.54 -5.60 -54.21
N SER A 348 6.96 -6.78 -54.37
CA SER A 348 6.16 -7.10 -55.56
C SER A 348 4.74 -6.58 -55.37
N ASP A 349 4.48 -5.35 -55.83
CA ASP A 349 3.19 -4.75 -56.23
C ASP A 349 1.95 -4.97 -55.32
N LYS A 350 2.14 -5.31 -54.04
CA LYS A 350 1.07 -5.49 -53.05
C LYS A 350 1.05 -4.30 -52.11
N SER A 351 -0.11 -3.66 -52.04
CA SER A 351 -0.37 -2.41 -51.32
C SER A 351 0.09 -2.44 -49.84
N MET A 352 0.42 -1.25 -49.32
CA MET A 352 0.83 -1.00 -47.94
C MET A 352 -0.11 -1.62 -46.88
N ASP A 353 -1.38 -1.81 -47.23
CA ASP A 353 -2.44 -2.47 -46.45
C ASP A 353 -2.05 -3.88 -45.97
N SER A 354 -1.25 -4.62 -46.75
CA SER A 354 -0.89 -5.99 -46.40
C SER A 354 0.19 -6.10 -45.30
N ARG A 355 1.00 -5.04 -45.11
CA ARG A 355 2.14 -5.02 -44.16
C ARG A 355 1.76 -4.44 -42.81
N GLU A 356 0.80 -3.53 -42.77
CA GLU A 356 0.29 -2.91 -41.54
C GLU A 356 -0.07 -3.91 -40.42
N PRO A 357 -0.80 -5.02 -40.67
CA PRO A 357 -1.13 -5.98 -39.61
C PRO A 357 0.11 -6.66 -39.01
N VAL A 358 1.11 -7.00 -39.83
CA VAL A 358 2.35 -7.63 -39.37
C VAL A 358 3.16 -6.66 -38.51
N VAL A 359 3.24 -5.39 -38.90
CA VAL A 359 3.94 -4.36 -38.11
C VAL A 359 3.26 -4.12 -36.76
N LYS A 360 1.92 -4.10 -36.72
CA LYS A 360 1.18 -4.02 -35.46
C LYS A 360 1.46 -5.23 -34.55
N GLN A 361 1.52 -6.43 -35.11
CA GLN A 361 1.85 -7.63 -34.34
C GLN A 361 3.30 -7.61 -33.83
N ILE A 362 4.27 -7.13 -34.62
CA ILE A 362 5.66 -6.93 -34.16
C ILE A 362 5.70 -5.99 -32.95
N ALA A 363 4.99 -4.87 -33.02
CA ALA A 363 4.91 -3.92 -31.90
C ALA A 363 4.27 -4.56 -30.66
N LEU A 364 3.21 -5.36 -30.85
CA LEU A 364 2.53 -6.08 -29.77
C LEU A 364 3.46 -7.09 -29.09
N GLU A 365 4.16 -7.94 -29.83
CA GLU A 365 5.07 -8.94 -29.26
C GLU A 365 6.27 -8.28 -28.55
N ALA A 366 6.79 -7.18 -29.10
CA ALA A 366 7.84 -6.41 -28.44
C ALA A 366 7.34 -5.77 -27.12
N ASP A 367 6.13 -5.23 -27.09
CA ASP A 367 5.52 -4.69 -25.87
C ASP A 367 5.21 -5.80 -24.84
N ASN A 368 4.84 -6.99 -25.30
CA ASN A 368 4.71 -8.20 -24.48
C ASN A 368 6.02 -8.60 -23.82
N LEU A 369 7.10 -8.72 -24.59
CA LEU A 369 8.44 -9.00 -24.08
C LEU A 369 8.93 -7.93 -23.10
N SER A 370 8.68 -6.65 -23.41
CA SER A 370 9.05 -5.55 -22.51
C SER A 370 8.32 -5.66 -21.16
N TRP A 371 7.04 -6.03 -21.16
CA TRP A 371 6.28 -6.20 -19.91
C TRP A 371 6.77 -7.42 -19.09
N LEU A 372 7.05 -8.54 -19.75
CA LEU A 372 7.59 -9.74 -19.10
C LEU A 372 8.99 -9.46 -18.50
N LEU A 373 9.82 -8.69 -19.19
CA LEU A 373 11.11 -8.21 -18.66
C LEU A 373 10.93 -7.37 -17.39
N GLU A 374 9.95 -6.46 -17.32
CA GLU A 374 9.69 -5.69 -16.09
C GLU A 374 9.26 -6.58 -14.92
N ILE A 375 8.43 -7.61 -15.17
CA ILE A 375 8.03 -8.57 -14.12
C ILE A 375 9.27 -9.28 -13.55
N LEU A 376 10.18 -9.74 -14.42
CA LEU A 376 11.41 -10.41 -14.00
C LEU A 376 12.40 -9.46 -13.31
N ALA A 377 12.50 -8.22 -13.78
CA ALA A 377 13.38 -7.20 -13.20
C ALA A 377 12.92 -6.82 -11.78
N ASP A 378 11.62 -6.62 -11.55
CA ASP A 378 11.04 -6.40 -10.21
C ASP A 378 11.32 -7.55 -9.25
N ARG A 379 11.52 -8.76 -9.78
CA ARG A 379 11.84 -9.99 -9.05
C ARG A 379 13.35 -10.26 -8.94
N GLN A 380 14.21 -9.39 -9.47
CA GLN A 380 15.65 -9.63 -9.59
C GLN A 380 15.98 -11.00 -10.23
N SER A 381 15.20 -11.40 -11.23
CA SER A 381 15.29 -12.71 -11.90
C SER A 381 15.25 -12.53 -13.41
N ALA A 382 15.92 -11.50 -13.95
CA ALA A 382 15.91 -11.21 -15.40
C ALA A 382 17.20 -11.65 -16.13
N ASP A 383 18.12 -12.33 -15.44
CA ASP A 383 19.42 -12.72 -16.00
C ASP A 383 19.28 -13.72 -17.16
N GLU A 384 18.38 -14.71 -17.03
CA GLU A 384 18.12 -15.66 -18.10
C GLU A 384 17.38 -15.00 -19.27
N PHE A 385 16.51 -14.01 -19.00
CA PHE A 385 15.92 -13.21 -20.07
C PHE A 385 16.99 -12.46 -20.86
N ALA A 386 17.96 -11.86 -20.18
CA ALA A 386 19.08 -11.20 -20.82
C ALA A 386 19.88 -12.17 -21.71
N LEU A 387 20.08 -13.43 -21.26
CA LEU A 387 20.72 -14.48 -22.07
C LEU A 387 19.87 -14.88 -23.29
N MET A 388 18.57 -15.11 -23.10
CA MET A 388 17.65 -15.43 -24.20
C MET A 388 17.66 -14.34 -25.27
N TRP A 389 17.65 -13.07 -24.85
CA TRP A 389 17.70 -11.91 -25.75
C TRP A 389 19.06 -11.75 -26.43
N ALA A 390 20.16 -11.85 -25.68
CA ALA A 390 21.52 -11.74 -26.21
C ALA A 390 21.80 -12.79 -27.29
N SER A 391 21.19 -13.98 -27.17
CA SER A 391 21.38 -15.09 -28.12
C SER A 391 20.66 -14.92 -29.47
N GLN A 392 19.94 -13.83 -29.68
CA GLN A 392 19.08 -13.61 -30.86
C GLN A 392 19.82 -13.03 -32.08
N GLN A 393 20.85 -13.74 -32.56
CA GLN A 393 21.66 -13.30 -33.69
C GLN A 393 20.86 -13.22 -35.01
N GLU A 394 19.95 -14.17 -35.24
CA GLU A 394 19.09 -14.19 -36.43
C GLU A 394 18.15 -12.97 -36.42
N LEU A 395 17.49 -12.72 -35.29
CA LEU A 395 16.60 -11.56 -35.13
C LEU A 395 17.36 -10.25 -35.33
N ALA A 396 18.56 -10.10 -34.76
CA ALA A 396 19.39 -8.91 -34.96
C ALA A 396 19.77 -8.69 -36.44
N THR A 397 19.98 -9.78 -37.19
CA THR A 397 20.25 -9.72 -38.63
C THR A 397 19.01 -9.26 -39.41
N LEU A 398 17.83 -9.82 -39.10
CA LEU A 398 16.56 -9.43 -39.72
C LEU A 398 16.15 -8.01 -39.35
N HIS A 399 16.45 -7.58 -38.11
CA HIS A 399 16.19 -6.24 -37.61
C HIS A 399 16.71 -5.19 -38.57
N SER A 400 17.97 -5.31 -39.00
CA SER A 400 18.62 -4.38 -39.93
C SER A 400 17.90 -4.19 -41.28
N LYS A 401 17.08 -5.16 -41.71
CA LYS A 401 16.39 -5.17 -43.02
C LYS A 401 15.03 -4.49 -43.02
N LEU A 402 14.41 -4.29 -41.85
CA LEU A 402 13.10 -3.64 -41.75
C LEU A 402 13.21 -2.12 -41.57
N PRO A 403 12.20 -1.34 -42.00
CA PRO A 403 12.11 0.08 -41.68
C PRO A 403 12.10 0.33 -40.16
N ILE A 404 12.73 1.42 -39.71
CA ILE A 404 12.88 1.76 -38.28
C ILE A 404 11.52 1.83 -37.57
N VAL A 405 10.51 2.42 -38.22
CA VAL A 405 9.13 2.52 -37.71
C VAL A 405 8.54 1.16 -37.30
N SER A 406 8.95 0.08 -37.95
CA SER A 406 8.44 -1.27 -37.67
C SER A 406 9.22 -2.02 -36.59
N ARG A 407 10.49 -1.65 -36.35
CA ARG A 407 11.41 -2.41 -35.48
C ARG A 407 11.85 -1.70 -34.19
N HIS A 408 11.58 -0.39 -34.05
CA HIS A 408 12.11 0.40 -32.94
C HIS A 408 11.74 -0.13 -31.53
N HIS A 409 10.58 -0.78 -31.38
CA HIS A 409 10.19 -1.41 -30.10
C HIS A 409 11.17 -2.51 -29.66
N VAL A 410 11.78 -3.25 -30.61
CA VAL A 410 12.85 -4.23 -30.32
C VAL A 410 14.08 -3.52 -29.77
N SER A 411 14.44 -2.38 -30.35
CA SER A 411 15.57 -1.56 -29.89
C SER A 411 15.32 -0.99 -28.48
N CYS A 412 14.07 -0.69 -28.12
CA CYS A 412 13.69 -0.29 -26.75
C CYS A 412 13.94 -1.41 -25.72
N ILE A 413 13.71 -2.68 -26.05
CA ILE A 413 13.99 -3.82 -25.15
C ILE A 413 15.50 -3.90 -24.87
N THR A 414 16.32 -3.82 -25.91
CA THR A 414 17.79 -3.77 -25.76
C THR A 414 18.23 -2.60 -24.88
N ALA A 415 17.68 -1.41 -25.11
CA ALA A 415 17.97 -0.24 -24.29
C ALA A 415 17.60 -0.48 -22.82
N ARG A 416 16.43 -1.07 -22.54
CA ARG A 416 15.97 -1.42 -21.20
C ARG A 416 16.90 -2.40 -20.49
N LEU A 417 17.44 -3.39 -21.20
CA LEU A 417 18.42 -4.34 -20.66
C LEU A 417 19.72 -3.63 -20.27
N PHE A 418 20.28 -2.78 -21.12
CA PHE A 418 21.47 -1.98 -20.77
C PHE A 418 21.23 -1.08 -19.56
N VAL A 419 20.06 -0.44 -19.49
CA VAL A 419 19.67 0.38 -18.32
C VAL A 419 19.64 -0.46 -17.06
N GLY A 420 19.00 -1.63 -17.09
CA GLY A 420 18.87 -2.48 -15.92
C GLY A 420 20.21 -3.06 -15.46
N ILE A 421 21.09 -3.47 -16.37
CA ILE A 421 22.46 -3.88 -16.04
C ILE A 421 23.23 -2.70 -15.41
N GLY A 422 23.17 -1.52 -16.01
CA GLY A 422 23.88 -0.34 -15.51
C GLY A 422 23.39 0.16 -14.15
N LYS A 423 22.12 -0.07 -13.82
CA LYS A 423 21.56 0.23 -12.49
C LYS A 423 21.80 -0.89 -11.47
N GLY A 424 22.26 -2.06 -11.89
CA GLY A 424 22.37 -3.25 -11.04
C GLY A 424 21.02 -3.92 -10.75
N GLU A 425 19.98 -3.64 -11.55
CA GLU A 425 18.69 -4.35 -11.51
C GLU A 425 18.82 -5.75 -12.13
N LEU A 426 19.78 -5.94 -13.04
CA LEU A 426 20.13 -7.21 -13.66
C LEU A 426 21.63 -7.45 -13.47
N LEU A 427 22.02 -8.69 -13.19
CA LEU A 427 23.41 -9.10 -12.99
C LEU A 427 23.80 -10.31 -13.86
N PRO A 428 23.53 -10.29 -15.17
CA PRO A 428 23.88 -11.40 -16.05
C PRO A 428 25.38 -11.64 -16.05
N VAL A 429 25.76 -12.91 -16.23
CA VAL A 429 27.16 -13.33 -16.23
C VAL A 429 27.97 -12.61 -17.33
N LYS A 430 29.30 -12.57 -17.15
CA LYS A 430 30.22 -11.85 -18.06
C LYS A 430 29.98 -12.18 -19.53
N ASP A 431 29.87 -13.47 -19.87
CA ASP A 431 29.70 -13.91 -21.27
C ASP A 431 28.36 -13.44 -21.86
N THR A 432 27.27 -13.42 -21.07
CA THR A 432 25.97 -12.87 -21.49
C THR A 432 26.04 -11.38 -21.77
N ARG A 433 26.71 -10.59 -20.92
CA ARG A 433 26.89 -9.14 -21.13
C ARG A 433 27.70 -8.84 -22.39
N GLN A 434 28.76 -9.63 -22.62
CA GLN A 434 29.58 -9.53 -23.82
C GLN A 434 28.78 -9.88 -25.07
N LEU A 435 28.03 -10.99 -25.05
CA LEU A 435 27.16 -11.40 -26.15
C LEU A 435 26.08 -10.35 -26.46
N LEU A 436 25.45 -9.78 -25.42
CA LEU A 436 24.46 -8.70 -25.59
C LEU A 436 25.05 -7.50 -26.35
N LEU A 437 26.25 -7.07 -25.97
CA LEU A 437 26.95 -5.98 -26.66
C LEU A 437 27.30 -6.35 -28.10
N GLN A 438 27.79 -7.56 -28.35
CA GLN A 438 28.15 -8.02 -29.69
C GLN A 438 26.94 -8.12 -30.63
N THR A 439 25.82 -8.66 -30.15
CA THR A 439 24.63 -8.89 -30.96
C THR A 439 23.82 -7.61 -31.16
N TRP A 440 23.67 -6.78 -30.13
CA TRP A 440 22.64 -5.72 -30.11
C TRP A 440 23.15 -4.28 -30.05
N LEU A 441 24.42 -4.02 -29.74
CA LEU A 441 24.92 -2.65 -29.65
C LEU A 441 24.83 -1.93 -31.00
N GLN A 442 25.28 -2.56 -32.09
CA GLN A 442 25.24 -1.93 -33.41
C GLN A 442 23.81 -1.71 -33.92
N PRO A 443 22.87 -2.69 -33.84
CA PRO A 443 21.46 -2.44 -34.12
C PRO A 443 20.87 -1.27 -33.33
N LEU A 444 21.19 -1.15 -32.03
CA LEU A 444 20.73 -0.04 -31.20
C LEU A 444 21.31 1.31 -31.65
N ILE A 445 22.61 1.36 -31.98
CA ILE A 445 23.27 2.56 -32.52
C ILE A 445 22.59 3.01 -33.82
N ASN A 446 22.25 2.09 -34.72
CA ASN A 446 21.62 2.40 -36.00
C ASN A 446 20.23 3.06 -35.82
N ASP A 447 19.49 2.67 -34.79
CA ASP A 447 18.17 3.22 -34.49
C ASP A 447 18.21 4.42 -33.53
N TYR A 448 19.37 4.74 -32.95
CA TYR A 448 19.51 5.69 -31.83
C TYR A 448 18.88 7.07 -32.12
N ASN A 449 19.14 7.62 -33.31
CA ASN A 449 18.56 8.90 -33.71
C ASN A 449 17.03 8.91 -33.73
N TRP A 450 16.43 7.80 -34.16
CA TRP A 450 14.98 7.66 -34.13
C TRP A 450 14.47 7.49 -32.70
N LEU A 451 15.17 6.72 -31.87
CA LEU A 451 14.78 6.49 -30.48
C LEU A 451 14.77 7.79 -29.66
N GLN A 452 15.81 8.63 -29.80
CA GLN A 452 15.91 9.90 -29.05
C GLN A 452 14.81 10.92 -29.38
N HIS A 453 14.23 10.88 -30.59
CA HIS A 453 13.24 11.85 -31.04
C HIS A 453 11.83 11.27 -31.20
N GLY A 454 11.72 9.98 -31.47
CA GLY A 454 10.47 9.27 -31.76
C GLY A 454 9.86 8.56 -30.55
N CYS A 455 10.63 8.25 -29.50
CA CYS A 455 10.15 7.52 -28.32
C CYS A 455 10.09 8.42 -27.09
N ARG A 456 8.88 8.75 -26.61
CA ARG A 456 8.70 9.64 -25.45
C ARG A 456 9.30 9.10 -24.14
N SER A 457 9.34 7.79 -23.97
CA SER A 457 9.88 7.12 -22.79
C SER A 457 11.39 6.86 -22.85
N PHE A 458 12.05 7.21 -23.96
CA PHE A 458 13.48 6.96 -24.15
C PHE A 458 14.31 8.05 -23.45
N ASP A 459 14.88 7.72 -22.29
CA ASP A 459 15.83 8.59 -21.61
C ASP A 459 17.26 8.31 -22.09
N ARG A 460 17.74 9.15 -23.01
CA ARG A 460 19.07 9.02 -23.62
C ARG A 460 20.19 8.89 -22.58
N LYS A 461 20.14 9.66 -21.49
CA LYS A 461 21.24 9.71 -20.50
C LYS A 461 21.33 8.40 -19.73
N VAL A 462 20.16 7.86 -19.37
CA VAL A 462 20.08 6.61 -18.61
C VAL A 462 20.51 5.43 -19.49
N VAL A 463 20.15 5.45 -20.78
CA VAL A 463 20.58 4.43 -21.75
C VAL A 463 22.09 4.49 -22.01
N GLU A 464 22.64 5.67 -22.29
CA GLU A 464 24.09 5.88 -22.49
C GLU A 464 24.91 5.43 -21.28
N GLU A 465 24.50 5.82 -20.07
CA GLU A 465 25.14 5.37 -18.84
C GLU A 465 25.01 3.86 -18.66
N GLY A 466 23.85 3.27 -19.01
CA GLY A 466 23.61 1.82 -18.97
C GLY A 466 24.57 1.04 -19.86
N ILE A 467 24.70 1.47 -21.12
CA ILE A 467 25.64 0.88 -22.09
C ILE A 467 27.07 1.02 -21.57
N GLY A 468 27.47 2.24 -21.17
CA GLY A 468 28.81 2.54 -20.68
C GLY A 468 29.20 1.69 -19.47
N ARG A 469 28.31 1.56 -18.48
CA ARG A 469 28.53 0.69 -17.31
C ARG A 469 28.62 -0.78 -17.70
N THR A 470 27.79 -1.24 -18.61
CA THR A 470 27.85 -2.63 -19.10
C THR A 470 29.22 -2.91 -19.71
N ILE A 471 29.72 -2.04 -20.59
CA ILE A 471 31.07 -2.16 -21.19
C ILE A 471 32.16 -2.20 -20.10
N LEU A 472 32.12 -1.26 -19.15
CA LEU A 472 33.14 -1.13 -18.09
C LEU A 472 33.23 -2.32 -17.12
N THR A 473 32.28 -3.27 -17.20
CA THR A 473 32.30 -4.52 -16.44
C THR A 473 33.02 -5.68 -17.13
N LEU A 474 33.38 -5.52 -18.41
CA LEU A 474 34.12 -6.52 -19.18
C LEU A 474 35.65 -6.41 -18.95
N PRO A 475 36.46 -7.40 -19.36
CA PRO A 475 37.91 -7.26 -19.45
C PRO A 475 38.38 -6.06 -20.29
N LEU A 476 39.59 -5.55 -20.04
CA LEU A 476 40.11 -4.35 -20.73
C LEU A 476 40.25 -4.51 -22.24
N GLU A 477 40.54 -5.72 -22.72
CA GLU A 477 40.66 -6.04 -24.15
C GLU A 477 39.29 -5.96 -24.85
N ASP A 478 38.25 -6.53 -24.23
CA ASP A 478 36.87 -6.42 -24.73
C ASP A 478 36.37 -4.97 -24.70
N GLN A 479 36.66 -4.24 -23.60
CA GLN A 479 36.38 -2.81 -23.50
C GLN A 479 37.01 -2.04 -24.67
N GLN A 480 38.30 -2.30 -24.96
CA GLN A 480 39.03 -1.64 -26.05
C GLN A 480 38.34 -1.89 -27.39
N SER A 481 38.07 -3.14 -27.73
CA SER A 481 37.45 -3.50 -29.01
C SER A 481 36.11 -2.77 -29.23
N ILE A 482 35.25 -2.78 -28.21
CA ILE A 482 33.92 -2.17 -28.27
C ILE A 482 34.02 -0.63 -28.32
N LEU A 483 34.85 -0.02 -27.48
CA LEU A 483 34.99 1.43 -27.39
C LEU A 483 35.64 2.03 -28.64
N LEU A 484 36.60 1.35 -29.27
CA LEU A 484 37.18 1.81 -30.52
C LEU A 484 36.18 1.70 -31.69
N THR A 485 35.38 0.63 -31.72
CA THR A 485 34.29 0.49 -32.69
C THR A 485 33.26 1.60 -32.51
N TRP A 486 32.84 1.86 -31.27
CA TRP A 486 31.95 2.97 -30.94
C TRP A 486 32.54 4.32 -31.35
N LEU A 487 33.81 4.59 -31.06
CA LEU A 487 34.47 5.86 -31.40
C LEU A 487 34.42 6.11 -32.91
N GLY A 488 34.67 5.08 -33.73
CA GLY A 488 34.54 5.16 -35.18
C GLY A 488 33.11 5.51 -35.64
N SER A 489 32.09 4.96 -34.99
CA SER A 489 30.68 5.29 -35.27
C SER A 489 30.30 6.69 -34.78
N PHE A 490 30.75 7.09 -33.59
CA PHE A 490 30.49 8.39 -32.98
C PHE A 490 31.11 9.54 -33.80
N LEU A 491 32.33 9.37 -34.30
CA LEU A 491 32.98 10.36 -35.17
C LEU A 491 32.25 10.57 -36.51
N LYS A 492 31.48 9.58 -36.98
CA LYS A 492 30.68 9.70 -38.21
C LYS A 492 29.29 10.29 -37.96
N ALA A 493 28.65 9.93 -36.85
CA ALA A 493 27.25 10.22 -36.59
C ALA A 493 27.01 11.38 -35.59
N GLY A 494 28.01 11.74 -34.78
CA GLY A 494 27.88 12.75 -33.73
C GLY A 494 26.78 12.41 -32.73
N ASP A 495 25.92 13.39 -32.42
CA ASP A 495 24.79 13.26 -31.48
C ASP A 495 23.70 12.26 -31.93
N ASN A 496 23.80 11.72 -33.16
CA ASN A 496 22.94 10.62 -33.63
C ASN A 496 23.41 9.24 -33.18
N CYS A 497 24.48 9.16 -32.37
CA CYS A 497 25.05 7.96 -31.77
C CYS A 497 25.05 8.13 -30.23
N PRO A 498 24.87 7.05 -29.43
CA PRO A 498 24.98 7.14 -27.98
C PRO A 498 26.33 7.72 -27.55
N ASN A 499 26.33 8.71 -26.66
CA ASN A 499 27.56 9.29 -26.13
C ASN A 499 28.13 8.43 -25.00
N LEU A 500 29.14 7.61 -25.32
CA LEU A 500 29.86 6.75 -24.36
C LEU A 500 31.17 7.38 -23.87
N GLN A 501 31.35 8.70 -24.00
CA GLN A 501 32.59 9.39 -23.63
C GLN A 501 33.02 9.09 -22.19
N ARG A 502 32.09 9.05 -21.24
CA ARG A 502 32.41 8.75 -19.84
C ARG A 502 33.05 7.36 -19.68
N ALA A 503 32.51 6.35 -20.36
CA ALA A 503 33.06 5.01 -20.33
C ALA A 503 34.43 4.95 -21.03
N PHE A 504 34.55 5.63 -22.17
CA PHE A 504 35.81 5.77 -22.90
C PHE A 504 36.91 6.39 -22.02
N GLU A 505 36.62 7.48 -21.30
CA GLU A 505 37.59 8.11 -20.41
C GLU A 505 38.00 7.20 -19.24
N VAL A 506 37.07 6.42 -18.69
CA VAL A 506 37.39 5.47 -17.61
C VAL A 506 38.33 4.37 -18.12
N TRP A 507 38.00 3.77 -19.27
CA TRP A 507 38.87 2.79 -19.92
C TRP A 507 40.24 3.39 -20.26
N TRP A 508 40.28 4.58 -20.87
CA TRP A 508 41.53 5.29 -21.20
C TRP A 508 42.44 5.47 -19.99
N ARG A 509 41.88 5.93 -18.85
CA ARG A 509 42.66 6.11 -17.61
C ARG A 509 43.20 4.77 -17.09
N ARG A 510 42.42 3.68 -17.18
CA ARG A 510 42.86 2.33 -16.76
C ARG A 510 43.96 1.78 -17.68
N THR A 511 43.90 2.07 -18.97
CA THR A 511 44.84 1.54 -19.96
C THR A 511 46.14 2.32 -20.02
N PHE A 512 46.09 3.67 -20.00
CA PHE A 512 47.25 4.51 -20.31
C PHE A 512 47.81 5.30 -19.12
N ILE A 513 47.01 5.56 -18.06
CA ILE A 513 47.44 6.41 -16.94
C ILE A 513 47.72 5.58 -15.68
N ARG A 514 46.86 4.61 -15.38
CA ARG A 514 46.98 3.71 -14.23
C ARG A 514 46.88 2.25 -14.67
N PRO A 515 47.84 1.76 -15.48
CA PRO A 515 47.93 0.33 -15.73
C PRO A 515 48.25 -0.34 -14.39
N TYR A 516 47.25 -0.99 -13.79
CA TYR A 516 47.47 -1.88 -12.65
C TYR A 516 48.04 -3.17 -13.20
N SER A 517 49.34 -3.16 -13.53
CA SER A 517 50.09 -4.39 -13.71
C SER A 517 50.19 -5.09 -12.34
N ASP A 518 50.32 -6.42 -12.29
CA ASP A 518 50.71 -7.19 -11.11
C ASP A 518 52.16 -6.87 -10.67
N ALA A 519 52.53 -5.60 -10.62
CA ALA A 519 53.80 -5.08 -10.16
C ALA A 519 53.77 -4.88 -8.64
N GLN A 520 53.55 -5.99 -7.93
CA GLN A 520 53.94 -6.14 -6.52
C GLN A 520 54.75 -7.43 -6.36
N GLY A 521 55.78 -7.55 -7.20
CA GLY A 521 56.89 -8.48 -7.08
C GLY A 521 58.09 -7.84 -7.75
N ASN A 522 59.10 -7.47 -6.98
CA ASN A 522 60.34 -6.80 -7.38
C ASN A 522 60.29 -5.29 -7.57
N VAL A 523 60.24 -4.58 -6.43
CA VAL A 523 61.01 -3.33 -6.30
C VAL A 523 62.46 -3.75 -6.02
N PRO A 524 63.48 -3.36 -6.81
CA PRO A 524 64.85 -3.40 -6.32
C PRO A 524 64.99 -2.29 -5.28
N GLN A 525 65.22 -2.67 -4.02
CA GLN A 525 65.64 -1.73 -2.99
C GLN A 525 66.89 -0.99 -3.46
N SER A 526 66.81 0.32 -3.42
CA SER A 526 67.94 1.23 -3.49
C SER A 526 68.72 1.11 -2.19
N ASP A 527 69.76 0.30 -2.17
CA ASP A 527 70.73 0.30 -1.07
C ASP A 527 71.72 1.44 -1.27
N SER A 528 71.47 2.54 -0.55
CA SER A 528 72.52 3.47 -0.16
C SER A 528 72.94 3.15 1.27
N SER A 529 74.14 2.59 1.47
CA SER A 529 74.94 2.90 2.66
C SER A 529 76.44 2.66 2.46
N MET A 530 77.14 3.81 2.33
CA MET A 530 78.36 4.18 3.05
C MET A 530 79.63 3.29 3.01
N ALA A 531 80.63 3.85 2.32
CA ALA A 531 82.00 4.14 2.77
C ALA A 531 82.76 3.13 3.65
N SER A 532 83.88 2.63 3.13
CA SER A 532 85.13 2.44 3.89
C SER A 532 86.36 2.37 2.96
N LYS A 533 87.17 3.44 3.03
CA LYS A 533 88.64 3.55 3.09
C LYS A 533 89.58 2.93 2.02
N GLN A 534 90.57 3.77 1.69
CA GLN A 534 91.81 3.58 0.94
C GLN A 534 92.76 2.49 1.51
N GLN A 535 93.74 2.13 0.65
CA GLN A 535 94.98 1.33 0.77
C GLN A 535 94.87 0.04 -0.06
N ASP A 536 95.71 -0.26 -1.06
CA ASP A 536 97.01 0.27 -1.52
C ASP A 536 97.05 0.39 -3.06
#